data_AF-A0AAC9LET6-F1
#
_entry.id   AF-A0AAC9LET6-F1
#
_cell.length_a   1.000
_cell.length_b   1.000
_cell.length_c   1.000
_cell.angle_alpha   90.00
_cell.angle_beta   90.00
_cell.angle_gamma   90.00
#
_symmetry.space_group_name_H-M   'P 1'
#
loop_
_entity.id
_entity.type
_entity.pdbx_description
1 polymer ?
#
loop_
_entity_poly.entity_id
_entity_poly.type
_entity_poly.pdbx_seq_one_letter_code
_entity_poly.pdbx_strand_id
1 'polypeptide(L)' 'MTTLQPSGWRKSSRSNGQGGACVEVGSAPGTVGIRDSKNPTGGTLVVDRAVFTVFLAAIRDR' A
#
# COMPACT_ATOMS: atom_id res chain seq x y z
N MET A 1 1.56 20.36 -11.99
CA MET A 1 1.14 18.94 -12.08
C MET A 1 1.42 18.29 -10.75
N THR A 2 0.39 17.99 -9.96
CA THR A 2 0.56 17.20 -8.73
C THR A 2 0.95 15.79 -9.14
N THR A 3 2.16 15.36 -8.84
CA THR A 3 2.62 14.01 -9.17
C THR A 3 1.83 13.01 -8.33
N LEU A 4 1.07 12.14 -9.00
CA LEU A 4 0.36 11.01 -8.38
C LEU A 4 1.30 9.86 -7.98
N GLN A 5 2.60 10.12 -7.88
CA GLN A 5 3.61 9.09 -7.62
C GLN A 5 3.71 8.87 -6.11
N PRO A 6 3.28 7.71 -5.58
CA PRO A 6 3.36 7.44 -4.16
C PRO A 6 4.81 7.36 -3.70
N SER A 7 5.11 7.98 -2.56
CA SER A 7 6.43 8.01 -1.93
C SER A 7 6.32 7.64 -0.45
N GLY A 8 7.45 7.60 0.26
CA GLY A 8 7.46 7.29 1.69
C GLY A 8 6.99 5.86 2.01
N TRP A 9 7.44 4.89 1.21
CA TRP A 9 7.04 3.49 1.31
C TRP A 9 7.30 2.91 2.70
N ARG A 10 6.26 2.34 3.31
CA ARG A 10 6.33 1.63 4.59
C ARG A 10 5.99 0.17 4.38
N LYS A 11 6.94 -0.71 4.73
CA LYS A 11 6.77 -2.15 4.69
C LYS A 11 5.93 -2.63 5.88
N SER A 12 5.05 -3.60 5.64
CA SER A 12 4.30 -4.25 6.72
C SER A 12 5.24 -4.99 7.68
N SER A 13 4.96 -4.93 8.98
CA SER A 13 5.68 -5.73 10.00
C SER A 13 5.44 -7.24 9.85
N ARG A 14 4.42 -7.63 9.07
CA ARG A 14 4.13 -9.04 8.73
C ARG A 14 4.90 -9.53 7.49
N SER A 15 5.68 -8.66 6.84
CA SER A 15 6.55 -9.01 5.71
C SER A 15 7.86 -9.67 6.20
N ASN A 16 7.77 -10.79 6.91
CA ASN A 16 8.94 -11.55 7.36
C ASN A 16 9.37 -12.61 6.33
N GLY A 17 10.65 -13.03 6.41
CA GLY A 17 11.28 -13.93 5.44
C GLY A 17 10.74 -15.37 5.38
N GLN A 18 9.78 -15.72 6.25
CA GLN A 18 9.22 -17.08 6.37
C GLN A 18 7.90 -17.26 5.58
N GLY A 19 7.76 -16.57 4.45
CA GLY A 19 6.61 -16.78 3.54
C GLY A 19 5.38 -15.89 3.79
N GLY A 20 5.49 -14.83 4.59
CA GLY A 20 4.40 -13.87 4.79
C GLY A 20 4.01 -13.08 3.53
N ALA A 21 2.76 -12.61 3.47
CA ALA A 21 2.28 -11.69 2.44
C ALA A 21 3.04 -10.35 2.55
N CYS A 22 3.95 -10.11 1.60
CA CYS A 22 4.87 -8.98 1.64
C CYS A 22 4.26 -7.77 0.93
N VAL A 23 3.81 -6.78 1.71
CA VAL A 23 3.19 -5.55 1.17
C VAL A 23 3.90 -4.30 1.69
N GLU A 24 3.99 -3.29 0.83
CA GLU A 24 4.37 -1.92 1.21
C GLU A 24 3.28 -0.93 0.79
N VAL A 25 3.14 0.13 1.59
CA VAL A 25 2.18 1.20 1.34
C VAL A 25 2.91 2.53 1.22
N GLY A 26 2.61 3.31 0.19
CA GLY A 26 3.15 4.65 -0.07
C GLY A 26 2.03 5.69 -0.15
N SER A 27 2.37 6.96 0.01
CA SER A 27 1.40 8.06 -0.01
C SER A 27 1.69 9.08 -1.10
N ALA A 28 0.63 9.62 -1.70
CA ALA A 28 0.63 10.79 -2.55
C ALA A 28 -0.60 11.68 -2.20
N PRO A 29 -0.72 12.91 -2.73
CA PRO A 29 -1.89 13.74 -2.51
C PRO A 29 -3.17 13.03 -2.98
N GLY A 30 -4.10 12.80 -2.05
CA GLY A 30 -5.40 12.16 -2.31
C GLY A 30 -5.37 10.63 -2.45
N THR A 31 -4.21 10.00 -2.63
CA THR A 31 -4.11 8.58 -2.98
C THR A 31 -3.13 7.79 -2.10
N VAL A 32 -3.31 6.47 -2.14
CA VAL A 32 -2.46 5.48 -1.48
C VAL A 32 -1.97 4.49 -2.53
N GLY A 33 -0.66 4.27 -2.57
CA GLY A 33 -0.04 3.24 -3.39
C GLY A 33 0.17 1.95 -2.59
N ILE A 34 -0.12 0.81 -3.20
CA ILE A 34 0.06 -0.52 -2.61
C ILE A 34 0.87 -1.35 -3.61
N ARG A 35 1.93 -2.01 -3.15
CA ARG A 35 2.76 -2.87 -4.00
C ARG A 35 3.31 -4.08 -3.23
N ASP A 36 3.73 -5.08 -3.99
CA ASP A 36 4.50 -6.21 -3.48
C ASP A 36 5.90 -5.75 -3.07
N SER A 37 6.30 -6.01 -1.81
CA SER A 37 7.65 -5.67 -1.35
C SER A 37 8.73 -6.46 -2.08
N LYS A 38 8.41 -7.64 -2.62
CA LYS A 38 9.36 -8.52 -3.31
C LYS A 38 9.51 -8.16 -4.78
N ASN A 39 8.54 -7.47 -5.36
CA ASN A 39 8.57 -7.00 -6.74
C ASN A 39 8.19 -5.51 -6.86
N PRO A 40 9.02 -4.57 -6.37
CA PRO A 40 8.70 -3.14 -6.38
C PRO A 40 8.49 -2.54 -7.77
N THR A 41 9.03 -3.19 -8.82
CA THR A 41 8.93 -2.80 -10.23
C THR A 41 7.76 -3.48 -10.95
N GLY A 42 7.06 -4.42 -10.32
CA GLY A 42 5.94 -5.16 -10.90
C GLY A 42 4.65 -4.36 -11.05
N GLY A 43 4.65 -3.10 -10.63
CA GLY A 43 3.50 -2.19 -10.66
C GLY A 43 3.07 -1.76 -9.27
N THR A 44 2.14 -0.80 -9.23
CA THR A 44 1.57 -0.26 -8.00
C THR A 44 0.07 -0.10 -8.20
N LEU A 45 -0.71 -0.68 -7.29
CA LEU A 45 -2.13 -0.39 -7.19
C LEU A 45 -2.29 0.96 -6.50
N VAL A 46 -2.93 1.92 -7.17
CA VAL A 46 -3.21 3.25 -6.61
C VAL A 46 -4.71 3.37 -6.38
N VAL A 47 -5.09 3.73 -5.17
CA VAL A 47 -6.48 3.94 -4.77
C VAL A 47 -6.66 5.27 -4.07
N ASP A 48 -7.87 5.79 -4.05
CA ASP A 48 -8.20 6.97 -3.25
C ASP A 48 -8.00 6.68 -1.76
N ARG A 49 -7.49 7.68 -1.04
CA ARG A 49 -7.21 7.56 0.39
C ARG A 49 -8.48 7.27 1.21
N ALA A 50 -9.62 7.82 0.79
CA ALA A 50 -10.91 7.56 1.43
C ALA A 50 -11.31 6.08 1.28
N VAL A 51 -11.18 5.52 0.07
CA VAL A 51 -11.49 4.11 -0.23
C VAL A 51 -10.57 3.19 0.57
N PHE A 52 -9.27 3.48 0.62
CA PHE A 52 -8.33 2.70 1.42
C PHE A 52 -8.69 2.69 2.92
N THR A 53 -9.16 3.82 3.45
CA THR A 53 -9.59 3.93 4.85
C THR A 53 -10.83 3.07 5.13
N VAL A 54 -11.82 3.10 4.25
CA VAL A 54 -13.02 2.24 4.35
C VAL A 54 -12.63 0.76 4.28
N PHE A 55 -11.75 0.39 3.34
CA PHE A 55 -11.24 -0.97 3.23
C PHE A 55 -10.58 -1.45 4.52
N LEU A 56 -9.69 -0.64 5.12
CA LEU A 56 -9.02 -0.99 6.37
C LEU A 56 -9.98 -1.16 7.55
N ALA A 57 -11.04 -0.35 7.62
CA ALA A 57 -12.08 -0.52 8.63
C ALA A 57 -12.83 -1.84 8.42
N ALA A 58 -13.29 -2.11 7.19
CA ALA A 58 -14.06 -3.31 6.87
C ALA A 58 -13.33 -4.63 7.13
N ILE A 59 -11.99 -4.67 6.98
CA ILE A 59 -11.20 -5.89 7.25
C ILE A 59 -10.78 -6.03 8.72
N ARG A 60 -10.84 -4.96 9.53
CA ARG A 60 -10.52 -5.01 10.96
C ARG A 60 -11.66 -5.61 11.77
N ASP A 61 -12.89 -5.38 11.34
CA ASP A 61 -14.10 -5.85 12.01
C ASP A 61 -14.49 -7.29 11.61
N ARG A 62 -13.57 -8.04 10.97
CA ARG A 62 -13.70 -9.44 10.60
C ARG A 62 -12.74 -10.30 11.40
#